data_AF-K0NQI7-F1
#
_entry.id   AF-K0NQI7-F1
#
_cell.length_a   1.000
_cell.length_b   1.000
_cell.length_c   1.000
_cell.angle_alpha   90.00
_cell.angle_beta   90.00
_cell.angle_gamma   90.00
#
_symmetry.space_group_name_H-M   'P 1'
#
loop_
_entity.id
_entity.type
_entity.pdbx_description
1 polymer ?
#
loop_
_entity_poly.entity_id
_entity_poly.type
_entity_poly.pdbx_seq_one_letter_code
_entity_poly.pdbx_strand_id
1 'polypeptide(L)'
;MPEQDFIKAIYALAEKFKKAPLTPDEKAKILKIFNSKKGSAFERAKESINEAIGHQIILKRTQASVDDAERLLNDLQLAARKWQKSKGK
;
A
#
# COMPACT_ATOMS: atom_id res chain seq x y z
N MET A 1 -9.27 7.62 -11.88
CA MET A 1 -8.55 6.63 -12.71
C MET A 1 -8.05 5.53 -11.77
N PRO A 2 -8.22 4.24 -12.11
CA PRO A 2 -7.92 3.11 -11.20
C PRO A 2 -6.51 3.13 -10.60
N GLU A 3 -5.54 3.65 -11.35
CA GLU A 3 -4.14 3.80 -10.91
C GLU A 3 -3.95 4.88 -9.83
N GLN A 4 -4.60 6.03 -9.98
CA GLN A 4 -4.54 7.10 -8.97
C GLN A 4 -5.21 6.67 -7.67
N ASP A 5 -6.35 5.95 -7.77
CA ASP A 5 -7.07 5.44 -6.60
C ASP A 5 -6.22 4.38 -5.86
N PHE A 6 -5.49 3.56 -6.62
CA PHE A 6 -4.56 2.58 -6.05
C PHE A 6 -3.36 3.24 -5.36
N ILE A 7 -2.73 4.23 -5.99
CA ILE A 7 -1.61 4.97 -5.39
C ILE A 7 -2.05 5.69 -4.11
N LYS A 8 -3.25 6.30 -4.10
CA LYS A 8 -3.83 6.90 -2.89
C LYS A 8 -4.01 5.87 -1.77
N ALA A 9 -4.48 4.67 -2.07
CA ALA A 9 -4.62 3.60 -1.09
C ALA A 9 -3.27 3.16 -0.51
N ILE A 10 -2.22 3.09 -1.33
CA ILE A 10 -0.85 2.79 -0.86
C ILE A 10 -0.38 3.85 0.12
N TYR A 11 -0.56 5.13 -0.21
CA TYR A 11 -0.14 6.23 0.66
C TYR A 11 -0.94 6.27 1.96
N ALA A 12 -2.26 6.15 1.89
CA ALA A 12 -3.12 6.14 3.08
C ALA A 12 -2.74 5.02 4.06
N LEU A 13 -2.43 3.83 3.53
CA LEU A 13 -1.97 2.71 4.34
C LEU A 13 -0.61 3.01 4.99
N ALA A 14 0.34 3.52 4.22
CA ALA A 14 1.67 3.85 4.71
C ALA A 14 1.67 5.00 5.75
N GLU A 15 0.86 6.04 5.57
CA GLU A 15 0.67 7.12 6.54
C GLU A 15 0.09 6.60 7.87
N LYS A 16 -0.87 5.66 7.79
CA LYS A 16 -1.46 5.02 8.96
C LYS A 16 -0.46 4.14 9.72
N PHE A 17 0.36 3.37 9.03
CA PHE A 17 1.42 2.58 9.68
C PHE A 17 2.52 3.46 10.28
N LYS A 18 2.93 4.52 9.57
CA LYS A 18 3.91 5.48 10.08
C LYS A 18 3.37 6.33 11.24
N LYS A 19 2.03 6.42 11.38
CA LYS A 19 1.32 7.35 12.28
C LYS A 19 1.71 8.82 12.06
N ALA A 20 2.13 9.14 10.84
CA ALA A 20 2.56 10.47 10.43
C ALA A 20 2.36 10.62 8.92
N PRO A 21 2.22 11.86 8.40
CA PRO A 21 2.20 12.12 6.98
C PRO A 21 3.46 11.59 6.29
N LEU A 22 3.29 11.11 5.06
CA LEU A 22 4.44 10.73 4.23
C LEU A 22 5.08 11.97 3.63
N THR A 23 6.40 12.05 3.69
CA THR A 23 7.18 13.07 3.01
C THR A 23 7.18 12.82 1.49
N PRO A 24 7.49 13.84 0.68
CA PRO A 24 7.65 13.66 -0.77
C PRO A 24 8.67 12.56 -1.13
N ASP A 25 9.79 12.49 -0.41
CA ASP A 25 10.81 11.46 -0.59
C ASP A 25 10.29 10.05 -0.31
N GLU A 26 9.49 9.87 0.75
CA GLU A 26 8.91 8.57 1.07
C GLU A 26 7.88 8.16 0.02
N LYS A 27 7.04 9.07 -0.45
CA LYS A 27 6.09 8.81 -1.55
C LYS A 27 6.83 8.38 -2.82
N ALA A 28 7.89 9.09 -3.18
CA ALA A 28 8.73 8.75 -4.32
C ALA A 28 9.42 7.38 -4.13
N LYS A 29 9.92 7.08 -2.93
CA LYS A 29 10.55 5.81 -2.60
C LYS A 29 9.56 4.65 -2.70
N ILE A 30 8.35 4.79 -2.14
CA ILE A 30 7.25 3.82 -2.26
C ILE A 30 6.98 3.51 -3.72
N LEU A 31 6.76 4.53 -4.55
CA LEU A 31 6.47 4.33 -5.97
C LEU A 31 7.65 3.69 -6.72
N LYS A 32 8.88 4.09 -6.41
CA LYS A 32 10.08 3.53 -7.03
C LYS A 32 10.21 2.03 -6.73
N ILE A 33 10.02 1.63 -5.48
CA ILE A 33 10.07 0.23 -5.06
C ILE A 33 8.88 -0.54 -5.64
N PHE A 34 7.68 0.04 -5.58
CA PHE A 34 6.49 -0.56 -6.18
C PHE A 34 6.73 -0.89 -7.66
N ASN A 35 7.30 0.04 -8.43
CA ASN A 35 7.59 -0.14 -9.86
C ASN A 35 8.75 -1.11 -10.14
N SER A 36 9.73 -1.24 -9.24
CA SER A 36 10.86 -2.15 -9.42
C SER A 36 10.53 -3.61 -9.05
N LYS A 37 9.56 -3.83 -8.16
CA LYS A 37 9.18 -5.15 -7.68
C LYS A 37 8.32 -5.91 -8.70
N LYS A 38 8.54 -7.23 -8.75
CA LYS A 38 7.75 -8.18 -9.55
C LYS A 38 6.75 -8.91 -8.66
N GLY A 39 5.60 -9.27 -9.20
CA GLY A 39 4.53 -9.97 -8.47
C GLY A 39 3.18 -9.28 -8.58
N SER A 40 2.25 -9.69 -7.72
CA SER A 40 0.91 -9.10 -7.67
C SER A 40 1.00 -7.63 -7.22
N ALA A 41 0.07 -6.80 -7.70
CA ALA A 41 0.03 -5.38 -7.32
C ALA A 41 -0.08 -5.20 -5.79
N PHE A 42 -0.81 -6.09 -5.12
CA PHE A 42 -0.96 -6.08 -3.67
C PHE A 42 0.35 -6.40 -2.93
N GLU A 43 1.08 -7.45 -3.35
CA GLU A 43 2.36 -7.80 -2.72
C GLU A 43 3.42 -6.73 -2.97
N ARG A 44 3.49 -6.20 -4.19
CA ARG A 44 4.37 -5.07 -4.53
C ARG A 44 4.09 -3.85 -3.65
N ALA A 45 2.82 -3.55 -3.41
CA ALA A 45 2.41 -2.44 -2.54
C ALA A 45 2.85 -2.68 -1.09
N LYS A 46 2.57 -3.86 -0.52
CA LYS A 46 3.02 -4.22 0.85
C LYS A 46 4.53 -4.11 1.01
N GLU A 47 5.31 -4.68 0.10
CA GLU A 47 6.77 -4.60 0.16
C GLU A 47 7.28 -3.17 0.02
N SER A 48 6.70 -2.39 -0.91
CA SER A 48 7.10 -1.01 -1.11
C SER A 48 6.89 -0.13 0.12
N ILE A 49 5.79 -0.36 0.86
CA ILE A 49 5.54 0.34 2.11
C ILE A 49 6.56 -0.12 3.15
N ASN A 50 6.72 -1.43 3.35
CA ASN A 50 7.64 -1.99 4.33
C ASN A 50 9.08 -1.46 4.16
N GLU A 51 9.60 -1.46 2.93
CA GLU A 51 10.95 -0.95 2.63
C GLU A 51 11.07 0.58 2.68
N ALA A 52 9.99 1.31 2.36
CA ALA A 52 10.05 2.77 2.34
C ALA A 52 10.06 3.36 3.75
N ILE A 53 9.13 2.93 4.61
CA ILE A 53 8.95 3.45 5.97
C ILE A 53 9.66 2.59 7.04
N GLY A 54 10.29 1.47 6.66
CA GLY A 54 11.04 0.60 7.57
C GLY A 54 10.15 -0.10 8.60
N HIS A 55 8.84 -0.20 8.34
CA HIS A 55 7.89 -0.80 9.25
C HIS A 55 7.41 -2.14 8.67
N GLN A 56 7.74 -3.24 9.34
CA GLN A 56 7.18 -4.54 8.97
C GLN A 56 5.66 -4.47 9.16
N ILE A 57 4.92 -4.51 8.04
CA ILE A 57 3.48 -4.76 8.06
C ILE A 57 3.30 -6.22 8.49
N ILE A 58 3.39 -6.47 9.79
CA ILE A 58 3.09 -7.76 10.39
C ILE A 58 1.61 -7.73 10.74
N LEU A 59 0.82 -8.59 10.08
CA LEU A 59 -0.55 -8.92 10.51
C LEU A 59 -0.47 -9.72 11.83
N LYS A 60 -0.04 -9.06 12.91
CA LYS A 60 -0.28 -9.58 14.26
C LYS A 60 -1.71 -9.16 14.61
N ARG A 61 -2.60 -10.15 14.73
CA ARG A 61 -3.96 -10.00 15.27
C ARG A 61 -3.87 -9.40 16.68
N THR A 62 -3.83 -8.08 16.82
CA THR A 62 -3.99 -7.38 18.10
C THR A 62 -5.27 -6.55 18.03
N GLN A 63 -6.30 -7.07 18.69
CA GLN A 63 -7.74 -6.81 18.64
C GLN A 63 -8.27 -5.36 18.50
N ALA A 64 -7.44 -4.32 18.68
CA ALA A 64 -7.90 -2.92 18.70
C ALA A 64 -7.30 -2.03 17.59
N SER A 65 -6.21 -2.47 16.94
CA SER A 65 -5.59 -1.77 15.79
C SER A 65 -5.90 -2.44 14.46
N VAL A 66 -6.68 -3.53 14.52
CA VAL A 66 -6.91 -4.48 13.43
C VAL A 66 -8.02 -4.00 12.49
N ASP A 67 -9.11 -3.42 12.99
CA ASP A 67 -10.23 -3.01 12.15
C ASP A 67 -9.87 -1.96 11.07
N ASP A 68 -9.13 -0.92 11.45
CA ASP A 68 -8.72 0.13 10.49
C ASP A 68 -7.63 -0.35 9.53
N ALA A 69 -6.67 -1.13 10.01
CA ALA A 69 -5.59 -1.67 9.18
C ALA A 69 -6.10 -2.73 8.20
N GLU A 70 -7.00 -3.62 8.65
CA GLU A 70 -7.65 -4.61 7.79
C GLU A 70 -8.55 -3.94 6.76
N ARG A 71 -9.29 -2.90 7.13
CA ARG A 71 -10.10 -2.13 6.18
C ARG A 71 -9.23 -1.49 5.10
N LEU A 72 -8.12 -0.84 5.48
CA LEU A 72 -7.21 -0.20 4.52
C LEU A 72 -6.47 -1.23 3.65
N LEU A 73 -6.14 -2.41 4.19
CA LEU A 73 -5.59 -3.52 3.41
C LEU A 73 -6.62 -4.09 2.42
N ASN A 74 -7.88 -4.19 2.83
CA ASN A 74 -8.96 -4.62 1.95
C ASN A 74 -9.21 -3.59 0.83
N ASP A 75 -9.23 -2.30 1.17
CA ASP A 75 -9.31 -1.20 0.21
C ASP A 75 -8.14 -1.23 -0.78
N LEU A 76 -6.91 -1.48 -0.29
CA LEU A 76 -5.73 -1.66 -1.12
C LEU A 76 -5.87 -2.88 -2.04
N GLN A 77 -6.38 -4.01 -1.54
CA GLN A 77 -6.59 -5.22 -2.32
C GLN A 77 -7.66 -5.04 -3.40
N LEU A 78 -8.75 -4.34 -3.08
CA LEU A 78 -9.80 -3.98 -4.03
C LEU A 78 -9.27 -3.04 -5.11
N ALA A 79 -8.51 -2.02 -4.72
CA ALA A 79 -7.89 -1.08 -5.64
C ALA A 79 -6.83 -1.77 -6.54
N ALA A 80 -6.03 -2.69 -5.99
CA ALA A 80 -5.09 -3.52 -6.75
C ALA A 80 -5.80 -4.35 -7.83
N ARG A 81 -6.91 -5.00 -7.46
CA ARG A 81 -7.74 -5.78 -8.40
C ARG A 81 -8.34 -4.91 -9.50
N LYS A 82 -8.84 -3.71 -9.16
CA LYS A 82 -9.37 -2.75 -10.14
C LYS A 82 -8.28 -2.27 -11.10
N TRP A 83 -7.09 -1.96 -10.58
CA TRP A 83 -5.94 -1.54 -11.39
C TRP A 83 -5.48 -2.65 -12.34
N GLN A 84 -5.32 -3.89 -11.86
CA GLN A 84 -4.96 -5.03 -12.72
C GLN A 84 -5.99 -5.24 -13.84
N LYS A 85 -7.30 -5.17 -13.54
CA LYS A 85 -8.35 -5.24 -14.57
C LYS A 85 -8.25 -4.11 -15.60
N SER A 86 -7.81 -2.92 -15.19
CA SER A 86 -7.67 -1.76 -16.08
C SER A 86 -6.42 -1.79 -16.98
N LYS A 87 -5.37 -2.52 -16.56
CA LYS A 87 -4.12 -2.71 -17.34
C LYS A 87 -4.19 -3.89 -18.32
N GLY A 88 -5.23 -4.73 -18.23
CA GLY A 88 -5.40 -5.95 -19.03
C GLY A 88 -6.25 -5.77 -20.30
N LYS A 89 -6.26 -4.58 -20.91
CA LYS A 89 -6.92 -4.30 -22.19
C LYS A 89 -5.93 -3.77 -23.20
#